data_AF-A0A936TP20-F1
#
_entry.id   AF-A0A936TP20-F1
#
_cell.length_a   1.000
_cell.length_b   1.000
_cell.length_c   1.000
_cell.angle_alpha   90.00
_cell.angle_beta   90.00
_cell.angle_gamma   90.00
#
_symmetry.space_group_name_H-M   'P 1'
#
loop_
_entity.id
_entity.type
_entity.pdbx_description
1 polymer ?
#
loop_
_entity_poly.entity_id
_entity_poly.type
_entity_poly.pdbx_seq_one_letter_code
_entity_poly.pdbx_strand_id
1 'polypeptide(L)'
;MAHYQKYSDYSVYLHLASRPILWFRGRDASRKIETIGPRTFFDVDSNNGHVAFAETTGASLGAAKEDLHHLEEQMAALGMSIIAGKKPEANTATEELLDQVQEESDLAAAARSLKDGIELALGFHAAYLGYDSGGSINLGATMQELTLSPEEMRVWIESADNIFSRNTIYQIFRRAGKLPEDFDAEAESQLVEADAEARAIRAEQMFNRGAESI
;
A
#
# COMPACT_ATOMS: atom_id res chain seq x y z
N MET A 1 7.70 -1.36 -16.19
CA MET A 1 8.13 -1.54 -17.60
C MET A 1 9.09 -2.72 -17.76
N ALA A 2 10.18 -2.81 -16.98
CA ALA A 2 11.15 -3.91 -17.11
C ALA A 2 10.56 -5.31 -16.85
N HIS A 3 9.65 -5.46 -15.87
CA HIS A 3 8.97 -6.75 -15.58
C HIS A 3 8.26 -7.31 -16.82
N TYR A 4 7.39 -6.50 -17.45
CA TYR A 4 6.63 -6.92 -18.62
C TYR A 4 7.52 -7.32 -19.80
N GLN A 5 8.59 -6.56 -20.06
CA GLN A 5 9.54 -6.86 -21.13
C GLN A 5 10.27 -8.19 -20.87
N LYS A 6 10.82 -8.38 -19.66
CA LYS A 6 11.50 -9.62 -19.28
C LYS A 6 10.57 -10.83 -19.29
N TYR A 7 9.33 -10.66 -18.86
CA TYR A 7 8.31 -11.72 -18.89
C TYR A 7 7.94 -12.12 -20.32
N SER A 8 7.79 -11.13 -21.21
CA SER A 8 7.52 -11.36 -22.63
C SER A 8 8.66 -12.17 -23.27
N ASP A 9 9.91 -11.74 -23.05
CA ASP A 9 11.09 -12.42 -23.59
C ASP A 9 11.22 -13.85 -23.03
N TYR A 10 11.01 -14.01 -21.72
CA TYR A 10 11.03 -15.32 -21.06
C TYR A 10 9.98 -16.27 -21.66
N SER A 11 8.78 -15.77 -21.94
CA SER A 11 7.71 -16.56 -22.55
C SER A 11 8.09 -17.02 -23.97
N VAL A 12 8.74 -16.17 -24.75
CA VAL A 12 9.25 -16.51 -26.08
C VAL A 12 10.36 -17.56 -25.98
N TYR A 13 11.31 -17.40 -25.05
CA TYR A 13 12.38 -18.38 -24.84
C TYR A 13 11.86 -19.73 -24.39
N LEU A 14 10.87 -19.75 -23.49
CA LEU A 14 10.21 -20.97 -23.06
C LEU A 14 9.50 -21.67 -24.23
N HIS A 15 8.82 -20.89 -25.08
CA HIS A 15 8.15 -21.44 -26.26
C HIS A 15 9.15 -22.07 -27.25
N LEU A 16 10.29 -21.40 -27.50
CA LEU A 16 11.32 -21.90 -28.39
C LEU A 16 12.01 -23.16 -27.83
N ALA A 17 12.35 -23.14 -26.54
CA ALA A 17 13.00 -24.27 -25.88
C ALA A 17 12.08 -25.51 -25.79
N SER A 18 10.76 -25.31 -25.72
CA SER A 18 9.78 -26.40 -25.66
C SER A 18 9.49 -27.06 -27.02
N ARG A 19 10.11 -26.58 -28.11
CA ARG A 19 9.89 -27.06 -29.48
C ARG A 19 11.21 -27.53 -30.09
N PRO A 20 11.69 -28.73 -29.69
CA PRO A 20 12.90 -29.30 -30.27
C PRO A 20 12.82 -29.42 -31.80
N ILE A 21 13.91 -29.05 -32.48
CA ILE A 21 14.02 -29.19 -33.93
C ILE A 21 14.86 -30.42 -34.24
N LEU A 22 14.38 -31.31 -35.11
CA LEU A 22 15.17 -32.46 -35.57
C LEU A 22 16.34 -32.01 -36.44
N TRP A 23 17.53 -32.50 -36.11
CA TRP A 23 18.73 -32.28 -36.91
C TRP A 23 19.38 -33.61 -37.32
N PHE A 24 20.04 -33.59 -38.48
CA PHE A 24 20.66 -34.76 -39.09
C PHE A 24 22.14 -34.47 -39.36
N ARG A 25 23.02 -35.40 -38.97
CA ARG A 25 24.40 -35.49 -39.44
C ARG A 25 24.50 -36.63 -40.44
N GLY A 26 25.27 -36.46 -41.51
CA GLY A 26 25.55 -37.57 -42.45
C GLY A 26 24.35 -38.01 -43.28
N ARG A 27 23.40 -37.12 -43.56
CA ARG A 27 22.29 -37.38 -44.49
C ARG A 27 22.78 -37.29 -45.93
N ASP A 28 22.36 -38.23 -46.77
CA ASP A 28 22.58 -38.16 -48.21
C ASP A 28 21.79 -36.99 -48.84
N ALA A 29 22.51 -36.04 -49.44
CA ALA A 29 21.95 -34.83 -50.05
C ALA A 29 21.13 -35.10 -51.32
N SER A 30 21.23 -36.31 -51.90
CA SER A 30 20.47 -36.70 -53.09
C SER A 30 18.99 -37.04 -52.79
N ARG A 31 18.65 -37.32 -51.52
CA ARG A 31 17.29 -37.70 -51.11
C ARG A 31 16.45 -36.50 -50.69
N LYS A 32 15.16 -36.54 -51.02
CA LYS A 32 14.20 -35.50 -50.62
C LYS A 32 13.99 -35.51 -49.12
N ILE A 33 13.70 -34.33 -48.55
CA ILE A 33 13.30 -34.18 -47.15
C ILE A 33 11.93 -34.83 -46.99
N GLU A 34 11.87 -35.97 -46.30
CA GLU A 34 10.62 -36.64 -45.95
C GLU A 34 9.92 -35.96 -44.77
N THR A 35 8.58 -35.95 -44.82
CA THR A 35 7.75 -35.45 -43.72
C THR A 35 7.91 -36.35 -42.50
N ILE A 36 8.16 -35.74 -41.35
CA ILE A 36 8.29 -36.47 -40.09
C ILE A 36 6.91 -36.99 -39.68
N GLY A 37 6.72 -38.31 -39.74
CA GLY A 37 5.50 -39.00 -39.33
C GLY A 37 5.76 -40.23 -38.46
N PRO A 38 4.74 -40.78 -37.77
CA PRO A 38 4.88 -41.85 -36.78
C PRO A 38 5.45 -43.19 -37.31
N ARG A 39 5.48 -43.37 -38.63
CA ARG A 39 5.99 -44.58 -39.30
C ARG A 39 7.17 -44.29 -40.23
N THR A 40 7.86 -43.17 -40.01
CA THR A 40 8.98 -42.73 -40.85
C THR A 40 10.28 -43.15 -40.18
N PHE A 41 11.19 -43.75 -40.94
CA PHE A 41 12.53 -44.07 -40.48
C PHE A 41 13.53 -43.11 -41.12
N PHE A 42 14.53 -42.69 -40.36
CA PHE A 42 15.57 -41.80 -40.86
C PHE A 42 16.78 -42.63 -41.30
N ASP A 43 17.04 -42.63 -42.61
CA ASP A 43 18.24 -43.23 -43.17
C ASP A 43 19.39 -42.21 -43.09
N VAL A 44 20.41 -42.53 -42.28
CA VAL A 44 21.63 -41.74 -42.09
C VAL A 44 22.84 -42.63 -42.32
N ASP A 45 23.94 -42.05 -42.78
CA ASP A 45 25.15 -42.80 -43.12
C ASP A 45 25.66 -43.67 -41.95
N SER A 46 26.04 -44.91 -42.24
CA SER A 46 26.53 -45.89 -41.26
C SER A 46 27.82 -45.49 -40.55
N ASN A 47 28.68 -44.64 -41.16
CA ASN A 47 29.96 -44.26 -40.57
C ASN A 47 29.93 -42.95 -39.77
N ASN A 48 29.02 -42.01 -40.08
CA ASN A 48 28.95 -40.69 -39.41
C ASN A 48 27.52 -40.12 -39.31
N GLY A 49 26.51 -40.98 -39.39
CA GLY A 49 25.10 -40.63 -39.29
C GLY A 49 24.67 -40.42 -37.84
N HIS A 50 24.06 -39.29 -37.55
CA HIS A 50 23.48 -39.02 -36.23
C HIS A 50 22.15 -38.29 -36.39
N VAL A 51 21.14 -38.73 -35.64
CA VAL A 51 19.83 -38.09 -35.56
C VAL A 51 19.57 -37.75 -34.12
N ALA A 52 19.35 -36.47 -33.84
CA ALA A 52 18.95 -36.03 -32.52
C ALA A 52 18.06 -34.79 -32.61
N PHE A 53 17.43 -34.46 -31.50
CA PHE A 53 16.75 -33.20 -31.34
C PHE A 53 17.75 -32.11 -30.94
N ALA A 54 17.72 -30.99 -31.64
CA ALA A 54 18.43 -29.78 -31.29
C ALA A 54 17.58 -29.06 -30.25
N GLU A 55 17.81 -29.43 -28.99
CA GLU A 55 17.26 -28.74 -27.83
C GLU A 55 18.28 -27.75 -27.29
N THR A 56 17.81 -26.59 -26.89
CA THR A 56 18.62 -25.74 -26.01
C THR A 56 18.71 -26.47 -24.67
N THR A 57 19.86 -26.48 -24.02
CA THR A 57 20.04 -27.11 -22.70
C THR A 57 19.13 -26.52 -21.61
N GLY A 58 18.44 -25.41 -21.89
CA GLY A 58 17.51 -24.77 -20.97
C GLY A 58 18.18 -24.04 -19.80
N ALA A 59 19.52 -24.09 -19.69
CA ALA A 59 20.25 -23.54 -18.56
C ALA A 59 20.01 -22.03 -18.36
N SER A 60 19.82 -21.28 -19.45
CA SER A 60 19.52 -19.84 -19.42
C SER A 60 18.09 -19.52 -18.96
N LEU A 61 17.14 -20.45 -19.10
CA LEU A 61 15.75 -20.25 -18.65
C LEU A 61 15.67 -20.21 -17.13
N GLY A 62 16.48 -21.03 -16.44
CA GLY A 62 16.58 -20.99 -14.98
C GLY A 62 17.03 -19.63 -14.45
N ALA A 63 18.11 -19.08 -15.03
CA ALA A 63 18.61 -17.75 -14.66
C ALA A 63 17.61 -16.64 -14.99
N ALA A 64 16.91 -16.71 -16.12
CA ALA A 64 15.89 -15.74 -16.49
C ALA A 64 14.66 -15.77 -15.56
N LYS A 65 14.27 -16.95 -15.07
CA LYS A 65 13.21 -17.11 -14.08
C LYS A 65 13.60 -16.50 -12.73
N GLU A 66 14.84 -16.71 -12.29
CA GLU A 66 15.35 -16.15 -11.03
C GLU A 66 15.37 -14.62 -11.08
N ASP A 67 15.84 -14.05 -12.19
CA ASP A 67 15.85 -12.60 -12.41
C ASP A 67 14.43 -12.00 -12.40
N LEU A 68 13.43 -12.71 -12.95
CA LEU A 68 12.02 -12.31 -12.84
C LEU A 68 11.52 -12.32 -11.40
N HIS A 69 11.82 -13.37 -10.63
CA HIS A 69 11.45 -13.44 -9.22
C HIS A 69 12.09 -12.32 -8.39
N HIS A 70 13.37 -12.05 -8.59
CA HIS A 70 14.05 -10.95 -7.92
C HIS A 70 13.42 -9.59 -8.26
N LEU A 71 12.97 -9.40 -9.50
CA LEU A 71 12.27 -8.19 -9.91
C LEU A 71 10.88 -8.10 -9.26
N GLU A 72 10.16 -9.21 -9.13
CA GLU A 72 8.89 -9.29 -8.40
C GLU A 72 9.06 -8.97 -6.90
N GLU A 73 10.12 -9.48 -6.26
CA GLU A 73 10.45 -9.16 -4.88
C GLU A 73 10.75 -7.67 -4.70
N GLN A 74 11.51 -7.05 -5.60
CA GLN A 74 11.75 -5.61 -5.57
C GLN A 74 10.46 -4.80 -5.74
N MET A 75 9.59 -5.22 -6.65
CA MET A 75 8.28 -4.57 -6.83
C MET A 75 7.40 -4.74 -5.60
N ALA A 76 7.42 -5.91 -4.95
CA ALA A 76 6.69 -6.15 -3.71
C ALA A 76 7.25 -5.30 -2.57
N ALA A 77 8.57 -5.17 -2.45
CA ALA A 77 9.22 -4.33 -1.46
C ALA A 77 8.87 -2.84 -1.65
N LEU A 78 8.88 -2.35 -2.90
CA LEU A 78 8.45 -0.99 -3.25
C LEU A 78 6.95 -0.77 -2.99
N GLY A 79 6.11 -1.77 -3.26
CA GLY A 79 4.68 -1.70 -2.96
C GLY A 79 4.41 -1.69 -1.45
N MET A 80 5.17 -2.50 -0.70
CA MET A 80 5.10 -2.50 0.75
C MET A 80 5.66 -1.22 1.36
N SER A 81 6.72 -0.61 0.83
CA SER A 81 7.27 0.64 1.38
C SER A 81 6.30 1.81 1.31
N ILE A 82 5.30 1.76 0.41
CA ILE A 82 4.23 2.77 0.35
C ILE A 82 3.23 2.61 1.52
N ILE A 83 3.03 1.38 2.01
CA ILE A 83 2.00 1.05 3.02
C ILE A 83 2.60 0.87 4.41
N ALA A 84 3.67 0.09 4.49
CA ALA A 84 4.46 -0.13 5.67
C ALA A 84 5.42 1.04 5.80
N GLY A 85 4.95 2.13 6.42
CA GLY A 85 5.86 3.10 7.03
C GLY A 85 6.87 2.31 7.85
N LYS A 86 8.17 2.50 7.58
CA LYS A 86 9.22 1.63 8.09
C LYS A 86 9.09 1.51 9.61
N LYS A 87 8.93 0.28 10.12
CA LYS A 87 8.91 0.04 11.57
C LYS A 87 10.20 0.60 12.17
N PRO A 88 10.14 1.31 13.32
CA PRO A 88 11.29 2.01 13.86
C PRO A 88 12.36 0.99 14.28
N GLU A 89 13.44 0.90 13.50
CA GLU A 89 14.71 0.44 14.02
C GLU A 89 15.33 1.61 14.79
N ALA A 90 15.97 1.32 15.92
CA ALA A 90 16.44 2.29 16.90
C ALA A 90 17.58 3.17 16.38
N ASN A 91 17.28 4.07 15.44
CA ASN A 91 18.15 5.16 15.03
C ASN A 91 17.63 6.48 15.59
N THR A 92 18.55 7.45 15.65
CA THR A 92 18.34 8.79 16.21
C THR A 92 17.04 9.43 15.72
N ALA A 93 16.22 9.95 16.64
CA ALA A 93 14.90 10.53 16.38
C ALA A 93 14.82 11.53 15.21
N THR A 94 15.94 12.18 14.85
CA THR A 94 16.03 13.09 13.70
C THR A 94 16.02 12.37 12.35
N GLU A 95 16.67 11.21 12.24
CA GLU A 95 16.64 10.38 11.03
C GLU A 95 15.27 9.71 10.87
N GLU A 96 14.66 9.30 11.98
CA GLU A 96 13.29 8.76 12.02
C GLU A 96 12.26 9.77 11.51
N LEU A 97 12.33 11.03 11.98
CA LEU A 97 11.46 12.09 11.49
C LEU A 97 11.68 12.37 10.00
N LEU A 98 12.93 12.34 9.53
CA LEU A 98 13.23 12.61 8.13
C LEU A 98 12.70 11.49 7.21
N ASP A 99 12.89 10.23 7.59
CA ASP A 99 12.39 9.07 6.84
C ASP A 99 10.85 9.04 6.84
N GLN A 100 10.19 9.31 7.97
CA GLN A 100 8.73 9.42 8.03
C GLN A 100 8.19 10.55 7.16
N VAL A 101 8.85 11.73 7.15
CA VAL A 101 8.46 12.86 6.29
C VAL A 101 8.65 12.52 4.81
N GLN A 102 9.71 11.78 4.46
CA GLN A 102 9.98 11.34 3.10
C GLN A 102 8.90 10.34 2.61
N GLU A 103 8.56 9.34 3.42
CA GLU A 103 7.53 8.33 3.11
C GLU A 103 6.11 8.95 3.07
N GLU A 104 5.80 9.85 4.00
CA GLU A 104 4.55 10.60 4.00
C GLU A 104 4.41 11.46 2.74
N SER A 105 5.50 12.06 2.26
CA SER A 105 5.49 12.89 1.05
C SER A 105 5.00 12.12 -0.18
N ASP A 106 5.45 10.88 -0.38
CA ASP A 106 5.10 10.09 -1.57
C ASP A 106 3.64 9.62 -1.54
N LEU A 107 3.17 9.10 -0.39
CA LEU A 107 1.77 8.68 -0.25
C LEU A 107 0.82 9.89 -0.27
N ALA A 108 1.18 11.00 0.38
CA ALA A 108 0.38 12.22 0.35
C ALA A 108 0.33 12.84 -1.04
N ALA A 109 1.43 12.80 -1.81
CA ALA A 109 1.42 13.24 -3.20
C ALA A 109 0.48 12.38 -4.06
N ALA A 110 0.53 11.04 -3.90
CA ALA A 110 -0.38 10.13 -4.60
C ALA A 110 -1.85 10.40 -4.23
N ALA A 111 -2.16 10.55 -2.94
CA ALA A 111 -3.51 10.88 -2.47
C ALA A 111 -4.01 12.22 -3.02
N ARG A 112 -3.17 13.27 -3.02
CA ARG A 112 -3.51 14.57 -3.63
C ARG A 112 -3.78 14.44 -5.12
N SER A 113 -2.97 13.70 -5.87
CA SER A 113 -3.19 13.49 -7.30
C SER A 113 -4.51 12.75 -7.59
N LEU A 114 -4.90 11.80 -6.72
CA LEU A 114 -6.19 11.12 -6.82
C LEU A 114 -7.34 12.09 -6.55
N LYS A 115 -7.23 12.93 -5.51
CA LYS A 115 -8.21 13.97 -5.21
C LYS A 115 -8.39 14.89 -6.42
N ASP A 116 -7.31 15.42 -6.97
CA ASP A 116 -7.36 16.32 -8.13
C ASP A 116 -8.04 15.65 -9.33
N GLY A 117 -7.75 14.36 -9.56
CA GLY A 117 -8.40 13.57 -10.61
C GLY A 117 -9.91 13.40 -10.41
N ILE A 118 -10.36 13.17 -9.18
CA ILE A 118 -11.80 13.04 -8.87
C ILE A 118 -12.49 14.41 -8.93
N GLU A 119 -11.88 15.47 -8.42
CA GLU A 119 -12.41 16.84 -8.53
C GLU A 119 -12.56 17.26 -9.99
N LEU A 120 -11.61 16.89 -10.85
CA LEU A 120 -11.70 17.12 -12.29
C LEU A 120 -12.82 16.29 -12.94
N ALA A 121 -13.00 15.02 -12.56
CA ALA A 121 -14.11 14.20 -13.03
C ALA A 121 -15.48 14.77 -12.61
N LEU A 122 -15.59 15.25 -11.37
CA LEU A 122 -16.76 15.93 -10.85
C LEU A 122 -17.01 17.26 -11.57
N GLY A 123 -15.96 18.00 -11.92
CA GLY A 123 -16.03 19.20 -12.74
C GLY A 123 -16.63 18.92 -14.12
N PHE A 124 -16.19 17.86 -14.80
CA PHE A 124 -16.79 17.44 -16.06
C PHE A 124 -18.26 17.00 -15.91
N HIS A 125 -18.59 16.35 -14.80
CA HIS A 125 -19.97 15.95 -14.52
C HIS A 125 -20.89 17.15 -14.26
N ALA A 126 -20.43 18.15 -13.51
CA ALA A 126 -21.18 19.39 -13.28
C ALA A 126 -21.37 20.18 -14.58
N ALA A 127 -20.34 20.28 -15.41
CA ALA A 127 -20.43 20.91 -16.73
C ALA A 127 -21.47 20.21 -17.64
N TYR A 128 -21.57 18.87 -17.55
CA TYR A 128 -22.58 18.10 -18.28
C TYR A 128 -24.02 18.39 -17.80
N LEU A 129 -24.21 18.58 -16.48
CA LEU A 129 -25.51 18.89 -15.88
C LEU A 129 -25.88 20.38 -15.91
N GLY A 130 -24.97 21.25 -16.37
CA GLY A 130 -25.17 22.70 -16.40
C GLY A 130 -25.00 23.40 -15.04
N TYR A 131 -24.29 22.76 -14.10
CA TYR A 131 -23.91 23.37 -12.83
C TYR A 131 -22.51 24.02 -12.93
N ASP A 132 -22.33 25.15 -12.23
CA ASP A 132 -21.09 25.95 -12.28
C ASP A 132 -19.91 25.33 -11.47
N SER A 133 -20.16 24.35 -10.61
CA SER A 133 -19.12 23.74 -9.77
C SER A 133 -19.34 22.23 -9.55
N GLY A 134 -18.26 21.46 -9.71
CA GLY A 134 -18.18 20.01 -9.45
C GLY A 134 -18.12 19.64 -7.97
N GLY A 135 -17.93 20.61 -7.07
CA GLY A 135 -17.65 20.35 -5.67
C GLY A 135 -16.17 20.02 -5.40
N SER A 136 -15.79 20.00 -4.13
CA SER A 136 -14.42 19.74 -3.66
C SER A 136 -14.41 18.56 -2.70
N ILE A 137 -13.38 17.72 -2.79
CA ILE A 137 -13.20 16.57 -1.90
C ILE A 137 -12.15 16.91 -0.86
N ASN A 138 -12.50 16.78 0.41
CA ASN A 138 -11.53 16.85 1.49
C ASN A 138 -11.08 15.42 1.82
N LEU A 139 -9.81 15.11 1.50
CA LEU A 139 -9.16 13.95 2.08
C LEU A 139 -9.02 14.21 3.57
N GLY A 140 -9.88 13.59 4.37
CA GLY A 140 -9.74 13.59 5.81
C GLY A 140 -8.43 12.91 6.17
N ALA A 141 -7.54 13.68 6.81
CA ALA A 141 -6.31 13.26 7.45
C ALA A 141 -5.10 12.98 6.54
N THR A 142 -4.25 14.00 6.41
CA THR A 142 -2.80 13.79 6.59
C THR A 142 -2.58 13.00 7.89
N MET A 143 -1.81 11.92 7.86
CA MET A 143 -1.56 11.05 9.02
C MET A 143 -1.04 11.81 10.27
N GLN A 144 -0.48 12.99 10.09
CA GLN A 144 -0.09 13.92 11.16
C GLN A 144 -1.28 14.42 12.00
N GLU A 145 -2.48 14.51 11.43
CA GLU A 145 -3.69 14.83 12.21
C GLU A 145 -4.22 13.63 13.01
N LEU A 146 -3.72 12.41 12.74
CA LEU A 146 -4.12 11.16 13.41
C LEU A 146 -3.24 10.78 14.62
N THR A 147 -2.13 11.47 14.85
CA THR A 147 -1.23 11.16 15.97
C THR A 147 -1.09 12.34 16.91
N LEU A 148 -2.11 12.59 17.73
CA LEU A 148 -1.90 13.44 18.90
C LEU A 148 -0.91 12.75 19.84
N SER A 149 0.22 13.40 20.11
CA SER A 149 1.20 12.87 21.07
C SER A 149 0.63 12.94 22.50
N PRO A 150 1.10 12.08 23.43
CA PRO A 150 0.68 12.14 24.83
C PRO A 150 0.96 13.50 25.50
N GLU A 151 1.95 14.25 25.02
CA GLU A 151 2.30 15.57 25.53
C GLU A 151 1.31 16.64 25.05
N GLU A 152 0.97 16.65 23.75
CA GLU A 152 -0.05 17.55 23.20
C GLU A 152 -1.42 17.28 23.84
N MET A 153 -1.77 16.00 24.06
CA MET A 153 -3.01 15.62 24.74
C MET A 153 -3.11 16.25 26.14
N ARG A 154 -2.01 16.32 26.90
CA ARG A 154 -2.01 16.97 28.22
C ARG A 154 -2.17 18.48 28.11
N VAL A 155 -1.54 19.13 27.13
CA VAL A 155 -1.71 20.57 26.87
C VAL A 155 -3.15 20.90 26.49
N TRP A 156 -3.77 20.08 25.64
CA TRP A 156 -5.18 20.25 25.26
C TRP A 156 -6.12 20.09 26.46
N ILE A 157 -5.90 19.08 27.30
CA ILE A 157 -6.68 18.86 28.53
C ILE A 157 -6.48 20.01 29.54
N GLU A 158 -5.25 20.50 29.70
CA GLU A 158 -4.94 21.63 30.60
C GLU A 158 -5.53 22.96 30.09
N SER A 159 -5.59 23.15 28.76
CA SER A 159 -6.20 24.33 28.13
C SER A 159 -7.74 24.33 28.15
N ALA A 160 -8.36 23.20 28.52
CA ALA A 160 -9.82 23.01 28.55
C ALA A 160 -10.52 23.91 29.57
N ASP A 161 -9.80 24.37 30.60
CA ASP A 161 -10.38 25.18 31.68
C ASP A 161 -10.33 26.70 31.38
N ASN A 162 -9.61 27.15 30.33
CA ASN A 162 -9.34 28.59 30.16
C ASN A 162 -9.50 29.13 28.71
N ILE A 163 -9.41 28.30 27.66
CA ILE A 163 -9.33 28.81 26.26
C ILE A 163 -10.27 28.09 25.29
N PHE A 164 -10.46 26.78 25.43
CA PHE A 164 -11.25 25.98 24.48
C PHE A 164 -12.44 25.29 25.15
N SER A 165 -13.58 25.26 24.45
CA SER A 165 -14.73 24.47 24.89
C SER A 165 -14.39 22.97 24.84
N ARG A 166 -14.89 22.21 25.82
CA ARG A 166 -14.76 20.75 25.88
C ARG A 166 -15.24 20.08 24.58
N ASN A 167 -16.24 20.65 23.90
CA ASN A 167 -16.73 20.15 22.62
C ASN A 167 -15.69 20.29 21.49
N THR A 168 -14.99 21.42 21.40
CA THR A 168 -13.91 21.63 20.41
C THR A 168 -12.79 20.61 20.61
N ILE A 169 -12.45 20.33 21.87
CA ILE A 169 -11.44 19.33 22.24
C ILE A 169 -11.88 17.91 21.84
N TYR A 170 -13.15 17.55 22.07
CA TYR A 170 -13.70 16.26 21.64
C TYR A 170 -13.70 16.09 20.11
N GLN A 171 -13.99 17.15 19.35
CA GLN A 171 -13.91 17.11 17.89
C GLN A 171 -12.47 16.91 17.40
N ILE A 172 -11.49 17.55 18.06
CA ILE A 172 -10.06 17.37 17.75
C ILE A 172 -9.63 15.93 18.10
N PHE A 173 -10.00 15.41 19.26
CA PHE A 173 -9.67 14.03 19.65
C PHE A 173 -10.36 12.96 18.79
N ARG A 174 -11.57 13.23 18.30
CA ARG A 174 -12.29 12.38 17.34
C ARG A 174 -11.60 12.39 15.99
N ARG A 175 -11.19 13.56 15.50
CA ARG A 175 -10.40 13.69 14.26
C ARG A 175 -9.03 13.01 14.38
N ALA A 176 -8.45 13.02 15.58
CA ALA A 176 -7.22 12.31 15.90
C ALA A 176 -7.39 10.80 16.15
N GLY A 177 -8.60 10.24 16.01
CA GLY A 177 -8.85 8.80 16.11
C GLY A 177 -8.55 8.18 17.48
N LYS A 178 -8.48 8.98 18.56
CA LYS A 178 -8.20 8.50 19.92
C LYS A 178 -9.46 8.20 20.74
N LEU A 179 -10.63 8.62 20.25
CA LEU A 179 -11.92 8.32 20.85
C LEU A 179 -12.58 7.13 20.12
N PRO A 180 -13.33 6.27 20.83
CA PRO A 180 -14.10 5.20 20.22
C PRO A 180 -15.02 5.72 19.11
N GLU A 181 -15.24 4.92 18.05
CA GLU A 181 -16.06 5.33 16.89
C GLU A 181 -17.51 5.69 17.25
N ASP A 182 -18.01 5.17 18.39
CA ASP A 182 -19.33 5.43 18.96
C ASP A 182 -19.39 6.64 19.92
N PHE A 183 -18.35 7.47 19.99
CA PHE A 183 -18.33 8.60 20.93
C PHE A 183 -19.18 9.78 20.44
N ASP A 184 -20.25 10.08 21.18
CA ASP A 184 -21.10 11.25 20.99
C ASP A 184 -20.68 12.37 21.96
N ALA A 185 -20.21 13.49 21.40
CA ALA A 185 -19.75 14.64 22.16
C ALA A 185 -20.87 15.33 22.96
N GLU A 186 -22.13 15.23 22.51
CA GLU A 186 -23.27 15.79 23.23
C GLU A 186 -23.64 14.93 24.44
N ALA A 187 -23.69 13.60 24.28
CA ALA A 187 -23.98 12.67 25.37
C ALA A 187 -22.92 12.72 26.48
N GLU A 188 -21.63 12.80 26.14
CA GLU A 188 -20.57 12.91 27.14
C GLU A 188 -20.58 14.27 27.85
N SER A 189 -20.94 15.36 27.15
CA SER A 189 -21.06 16.68 27.80
C SER A 189 -22.14 16.70 28.89
N GLN A 190 -23.27 16.04 28.65
CA GLN A 190 -24.36 15.91 29.62
C GLN A 190 -23.98 15.00 30.79
N LEU A 191 -23.25 13.90 30.53
CA LEU A 191 -22.73 13.04 31.58
C LEU A 191 -21.72 13.77 32.46
N VAL A 192 -20.84 14.58 31.87
CA VAL A 192 -19.84 15.36 32.60
C VAL A 192 -20.47 16.49 33.42
N GLU A 193 -21.54 17.12 32.94
CA GLU A 193 -22.34 18.07 33.72
C GLU A 193 -23.04 17.38 34.90
N ALA A 194 -23.68 16.22 34.67
CA ALA A 194 -24.29 15.43 35.75
C ALA A 194 -23.25 14.96 36.78
N ASP A 195 -22.05 14.60 36.35
CA ASP A 195 -20.95 14.21 37.23
C ASP A 195 -20.38 15.41 38.00
N ALA A 196 -20.35 16.60 37.38
CA ALA A 196 -19.95 17.84 38.03
C ALA A 196 -20.97 18.26 39.10
N GLU A 197 -22.27 18.16 38.81
CA GLU A 197 -23.34 18.38 39.78
C GLU A 197 -23.28 17.38 40.94
N ALA A 198 -23.03 16.09 40.65
CA ALA A 198 -22.86 15.07 41.68
C ALA A 198 -21.61 15.31 42.55
N ARG A 199 -20.52 15.83 41.96
CA ARG A 199 -19.31 16.23 42.70
C ARG A 199 -19.54 17.49 43.53
N ALA A 200 -20.30 18.46 43.03
CA ALA A 200 -20.69 19.66 43.78
C ALA A 200 -21.55 19.30 44.99
N ILE A 201 -22.55 18.43 44.82
CA ILE A 201 -23.40 17.93 45.91
C ILE A 201 -22.58 17.13 46.93
N ARG A 202 -21.62 16.29 46.49
CA ARG A 202 -20.71 15.59 47.41
C ARG A 202 -19.77 16.54 48.14
N ALA A 203 -19.29 17.60 47.48
CA ALA A 203 -18.45 18.60 48.11
C ALA A 203 -19.22 19.41 49.16
N GLU A 204 -20.47 19.77 48.88
CA GLU A 204 -21.37 20.43 49.85
C GLU A 204 -21.70 19.51 51.04
N GLN A 205 -21.93 18.22 50.82
CA GLN A 205 -22.17 17.25 51.90
C GLN A 205 -20.92 17.01 52.78
N MET A 206 -19.71 17.10 52.19
CA MET A 206 -18.44 17.02 52.92
C MET A 206 -18.17 18.31 53.70
N PHE A 207 -18.50 19.47 53.14
CA PHE A 207 -18.39 20.77 53.82
C PHE A 207 -19.36 20.87 55.00
N ASN A 208 -20.60 20.41 54.82
CA ASN A 208 -21.62 20.43 55.88
C ASN A 208 -21.29 19.44 57.02
N ARG A 209 -20.64 18.30 56.72
CA ARG A 209 -20.13 17.37 57.75
C ARG A 209 -18.93 17.89 58.53
N GLY A 210 -18.15 18.82 57.98
CA GLY A 210 -17.04 19.47 58.68
C GLY A 210 -17.47 20.62 59.62
N ALA A 211 -18.68 21.15 59.44
CA ALA A 211 -19.23 22.23 60.28
C ALA A 211 -19.93 21.72 61.56
N GLU A 212 -20.29 20.44 61.64
CA GLU A 212 -20.89 19.81 62.84
C GLU A 212 -19.85 19.21 63.81
N SER A 213 -18.55 19.32 63.53
CA SER A 213 -17.46 18.74 64.35
C SER A 213 -16.50 19.77 64.97
N ILE A 214 -16.94 21.02 65.17
CA ILE A 214 -16.27 22.03 66.00
C ILE A 214 -17.27 22.48 67.08
#